data_AF-A0A8S9XCB4-F1
#
_entry.id   AF-A0A8S9XCB4-F1
#
_cell.length_a   1.000
_cell.length_b   1.000
_cell.length_c   1.000
_cell.angle_alpha   90.00
_cell.angle_beta   90.00
_cell.angle_gamma   90.00
#
_symmetry.space_group_name_H-M   'P 1'
#
loop_
_entity.id
_entity.type
_entity.pdbx_description
1 polymer ?
#
loop_
_entity_poly.entity_id
_entity_poly.type
_entity_poly.pdbx_seq_one_letter_code
_entity_poly.pdbx_strand_id
1 'polypeptide(L)' 'MVVANTPVVVEDQEESQTLVEGPVFTLEILKIISDSQQQHGLRHSDYQRYRGYCTRRIRRLRRTLHLPAR' A
#
# COMPACT_ATOMS: atom_id res chain seq x y z
N MET A 1 4.47 -35.56 -27.05
CA MET A 1 3.65 -34.33 -27.11
C MET A 1 4.55 -33.19 -26.66
N VAL A 2 5.30 -32.61 -27.60
CA VAL A 2 6.29 -31.56 -27.33
C VAL A 2 5.54 -30.24 -27.37
N VAL A 3 5.26 -29.66 -26.20
CA VAL A 3 4.69 -28.30 -26.15
C VAL A 3 5.87 -27.34 -26.29
N ALA A 4 5.98 -26.75 -27.48
CA ALA A 4 6.96 -25.72 -27.76
C ALA A 4 6.66 -24.48 -26.91
N ASN A 5 7.62 -24.05 -26.09
CA ASN A 5 7.60 -22.74 -25.47
C ASN A 5 7.82 -21.69 -26.55
N THR A 6 6.76 -20.95 -26.90
CA THR A 6 6.90 -19.72 -27.68
C THR A 6 7.35 -18.59 -26.76
N PRO A 7 8.46 -17.89 -27.06
CA PRO A 7 8.83 -16.68 -26.32
C PRO A 7 7.81 -15.59 -26.66
N VAL A 8 7.05 -15.15 -25.67
CA VAL A 8 6.25 -13.93 -25.77
C VAL A 8 7.23 -12.78 -25.69
N VAL A 9 7.62 -12.26 -26.86
CA VAL A 9 8.30 -10.99 -26.99
C VAL A 9 7.26 -9.91 -26.67
N VAL A 10 7.41 -9.29 -25.50
CA VAL A 10 6.72 -8.03 -25.18
C VAL A 10 7.75 -6.93 -25.39
N GLU A 11 7.81 -6.43 -26.61
CA GLU A 11 8.39 -5.11 -26.89
C GLU A 11 7.27 -4.07 -26.82
N ASP A 12 7.69 -2.80 -26.66
CA ASP A 12 6.93 -1.55 -26.53
C ASP A 12 6.59 -1.13 -25.08
N GLN A 13 7.03 0.00 -24.53
CA GLN A 13 7.71 1.19 -25.04
C GLN A 13 8.42 1.91 -23.87
N GLU A 14 9.65 2.37 -24.11
CA GLU A 14 10.34 3.33 -23.23
C GLU A 14 9.78 4.73 -23.46
N GLU A 15 8.85 5.18 -22.62
CA GLU A 15 8.60 6.61 -22.43
C GLU A 15 9.39 7.09 -21.20
N SER A 16 10.62 7.53 -21.45
CA SER A 16 11.48 8.17 -20.46
C SER A 16 10.92 9.55 -20.09
N GLN A 17 10.00 9.58 -19.12
CA GLN A 17 9.67 10.79 -18.38
C GLN A 17 10.89 11.18 -17.55
N THR A 18 11.36 12.42 -17.68
CA THR A 18 12.40 13.00 -16.84
C THR A 18 11.84 13.20 -15.42
N LEU A 19 11.93 12.15 -14.61
CA LEU A 19 11.51 12.18 -13.22
C LEU A 19 12.52 12.97 -12.40
N VAL A 20 12.04 14.07 -11.80
CA VAL A 20 12.72 14.79 -10.74
C VAL A 20 13.15 13.77 -9.68
N GLU A 21 14.46 13.58 -9.48
CA GLU A 21 15.02 12.65 -8.50
C GLU A 21 14.74 13.11 -7.07
N GLY A 22 13.50 12.88 -6.63
CA GLY A 22 13.13 12.95 -5.23
C GLY A 22 13.60 11.69 -4.49
N PRO A 23 13.76 11.76 -3.16
CA PRO A 23 14.07 10.57 -2.36
C PRO A 23 12.99 9.49 -2.57
N VAL A 24 13.43 8.27 -2.86
CA VAL A 24 12.55 7.10 -3.01
C VAL A 24 12.19 6.56 -1.63
N PHE A 25 10.89 6.47 -1.35
CA PHE A 25 10.38 5.88 -0.12
C PHE A 25 9.74 4.51 -0.41
N THR A 26 10.08 3.50 0.39
CA THR A 26 9.50 2.17 0.32
C THR A 26 8.52 1.95 1.48
N LEU A 27 7.38 1.29 1.22
CA LEU A 27 6.38 1.01 2.23
C LEU A 27 5.80 -0.40 2.05
N GLU A 28 5.98 -1.25 3.07
CA GLU A 28 5.49 -2.63 3.06
C GLU A 28 4.00 -2.69 3.38
N ILE A 29 3.16 -2.43 2.37
CA ILE A 29 1.71 -2.33 2.54
C ILE A 29 1.14 -3.60 3.16
N LEU A 30 1.50 -4.79 2.63
CA LEU A 30 0.95 -6.06 3.08
C LEU A 30 1.23 -6.33 4.56
N LYS A 31 2.48 -6.13 5.00
CA LYS A 31 2.86 -6.29 6.40
C LYS A 31 2.05 -5.36 7.30
N ILE A 32 1.98 -4.07 6.94
CA ILE A 32 1.28 -3.06 7.73
C ILE A 32 -0.20 -3.39 7.89
N ILE A 33 -0.89 -3.78 6.81
CA ILE A 33 -2.31 -4.10 6.88
C ILE A 33 -2.55 -5.38 7.69
N SER A 34 -1.77 -6.44 7.47
CA SER A 34 -1.95 -7.72 8.16
C SER A 34 -1.75 -7.59 9.67
N ASP A 35 -0.68 -6.92 10.11
CA ASP A 35 -0.40 -6.71 11.54
C ASP A 35 -1.50 -5.85 12.19
N SER A 36 -1.91 -4.77 11.51
CA SER A 36 -2.94 -3.85 12.02
C SER A 36 -4.31 -4.53 12.13
N GLN A 37 -4.68 -5.37 11.17
CA GLN A 37 -5.95 -6.10 11.18
C GLN A 37 -6.01 -7.09 12.35
N GLN A 38 -4.95 -7.89 12.53
CA GLN A 38 -4.88 -8.87 13.61
C GLN A 38 -4.93 -8.21 14.99
N GLN A 39 -4.22 -7.11 15.18
CA GLN A 39 -4.15 -6.42 16.47
C GLN A 39 -5.41 -5.62 16.84
N HIS A 40 -6.17 -5.15 15.84
CA HIS A 40 -7.23 -4.14 16.06
C HIS A 40 -8.65 -4.61 15.75
N GLY A 41 -8.90 -5.92 15.82
CA GLY A 41 -10.25 -6.47 15.87
C GLY A 41 -10.55 -7.51 14.80
N LEU A 42 -9.88 -7.44 13.64
CA LEU A 42 -10.16 -8.34 12.53
C LEU A 42 -9.78 -9.80 12.80
N ARG A 43 -8.92 -10.07 13.81
CA ARG A 43 -8.71 -11.44 14.33
C ARG A 43 -10.01 -12.11 14.80
N HIS A 44 -10.99 -11.32 15.23
CA HIS A 44 -12.30 -11.78 15.69
C HIS A 44 -13.45 -11.16 14.86
N SER A 45 -13.16 -10.78 13.61
CA SER A 45 -14.12 -10.16 12.68
C SER A 45 -14.81 -8.88 13.20
N ASP A 46 -14.15 -8.14 14.09
CA ASP A 46 -14.65 -6.85 14.59
C ASP A 46 -14.23 -5.70 13.65
N TYR A 47 -15.05 -5.53 12.61
CA TYR A 47 -14.84 -4.50 11.58
C TYR A 47 -15.02 -3.07 12.12
N GLN A 48 -15.94 -2.87 13.06
CA GLN A 48 -16.20 -1.55 13.65
C GLN A 48 -14.99 -1.05 14.43
N ARG A 49 -14.36 -1.93 15.22
CA ARG A 49 -13.14 -1.61 15.96
C ARG A 49 -11.96 -1.31 15.06
N TYR A 50 -11.76 -2.11 14.00
CA TYR A 50 -10.69 -1.85 13.03
C TYR A 50 -10.89 -0.53 12.28
N ARG A 51 -12.12 -0.23 11.85
CA ARG A 51 -12.45 1.07 11.25
C ARG A 51 -12.15 2.22 12.21
N GLY A 52 -12.54 2.09 13.48
CA GLY A 52 -12.22 3.08 14.51
C GLY A 52 -10.70 3.28 14.70
N TYR A 53 -9.91 2.21 14.59
CA TYR A 53 -8.46 2.29 14.58
C TYR A 53 -7.94 3.09 13.38
N CYS A 54 -8.40 2.78 12.16
CA CYS A 54 -7.99 3.49 10.94
C CYS A 54 -8.26 5.00 11.04
N THR A 55 -9.46 5.39 11.49
CA THR A 55 -9.82 6.80 11.70
C THR A 55 -8.88 7.49 12.69
N ARG A 56 -8.58 6.86 13.83
CA ARG A 56 -7.64 7.43 14.82
C ARG A 56 -6.22 7.53 14.28
N ARG A 57 -5.75 6.52 13.53
CA ARG A 57 -4.41 6.50 12.93
C ARG A 57 -4.24 7.63 11.93
N ILE A 58 -5.20 7.82 11.01
CA ILE A 58 -5.19 8.92 10.04
C ILE A 58 -5.19 10.27 10.76
N ARG A 59 -6.00 10.43 11.79
CA ARG A 59 -6.06 11.67 12.57
C ARG A 59 -4.72 12.01 13.23
N ARG A 60 -4.01 11.01 13.74
CA ARG A 60 -2.65 11.19 14.32
C ARG A 60 -1.65 11.57 13.23
N LEU A 61 -1.63 10.85 12.11
CA LEU A 61 -0.73 11.15 10.99
C LEU A 61 -0.91 12.58 10.47
N ARG A 62 -2.16 13.01 10.25
CA ARG A 62 -2.45 14.38 9.84
C ARG A 62 -1.94 15.42 10.83
N ARG A 63 -2.13 15.18 12.13
CA ARG A 63 -1.60 16.07 13.18
C ARG A 63 -0.08 16.14 13.18
N THR A 64 0.61 15.00 13.09
CA THR A 64 2.07 14.94 13.06
C THR A 64 2.64 15.68 11.85
N LEU A 65 1.95 15.60 10.72
CA LEU A 65 2.33 16.27 9.46
C LEU A 65 1.75 17.70 9.35
N HIS A 66 1.11 18.22 10.39
CA HIS A 66 0.44 19.53 10.41
C HIS A 66 -0.54 19.75 9.25
N LEU A 67 -1.17 18.67 8.78
CA LEU A 67 -2.19 18.69 7.74
C LEU A 67 -3.56 19.02 8.34
N PRO A 68 -4.43 19.75 7.61
CA PRO A 68 -5.75 20.10 8.09
C PRO A 68 -6.61 18.86 8.38
N ALA A 69 -7.31 18.90 9.53
CA ALA A 69 -8.37 17.95 9.82
C ALA A 69 -9.58 18.33 8.96
N ARG A 70 -9.95 17.45 8.03
CA ARG A 70 -11.21 17.55 7.31
C ARG A 70 -12.25 16.73 8.04
#